data_AF-A0A2W0HUN3-F1
#
_entry.id   AF-A0A2W0HUN3-F1
#
_cell.length_a   1.000
_cell.length_b   1.000
_cell.length_c   1.000
_cell.angle_alpha   90.00
_cell.angle_beta   90.00
_cell.angle_gamma   90.00
#
_symmetry.space_group_name_H-M   'P 1'
#
loop_
_entity.id
_entity.type
_entity.pdbx_description
1 polymer ?
#
loop_
_entity_poly.entity_id
_entity_poly.type
_entity_poly.pdbx_seq_one_letter_code
_entity_poly.pdbx_strand_id
1 'polypeptide(L)'
;MNYTAMLHTHTLAWFVMLILFAVTIILLRSGKAKGGKIVQMTLRLFYIFVLVSGGTLLIMNPYWATVVKGILAVLLIFTMERISTGTKKGTLQGSQPMVLWTQFAILSIIVIYFGYFVT
;
A
#
# COMPACT_ATOMS: atom_id res chain seq x y z
N MET A 1 -15.22 -12.33 15.73
CA MET A 1 -15.46 -11.49 14.52
C MET A 1 -15.71 -12.42 13.34
N ASN A 2 -16.66 -12.09 12.46
CA ASN A 2 -16.92 -12.87 11.25
C ASN A 2 -15.76 -12.71 10.26
N TYR A 3 -15.16 -13.82 9.83
CA TYR A 3 -14.02 -13.84 8.91
C TYR A 3 -14.34 -13.15 7.57
N THR A 4 -15.52 -13.41 7.01
CA THR A 4 -15.99 -12.82 5.74
C THR A 4 -16.15 -11.30 5.83
N ALA A 5 -16.72 -10.79 6.93
CA ALA A 5 -16.85 -9.35 7.17
C ALA A 5 -15.48 -8.67 7.29
N MET A 6 -14.52 -9.33 7.94
CA MET A 6 -13.15 -8.83 8.07
C MET A 6 -12.44 -8.80 6.70
N LEU A 7 -12.60 -9.84 5.87
CA LEU A 7 -12.06 -9.88 4.52
C LEU A 7 -12.59 -8.75 3.65
N HIS A 8 -13.90 -8.51 3.63
CA HIS A 8 -14.49 -7.40 2.88
C HIS A 8 -13.94 -6.04 3.33
N THR A 9 -13.82 -5.85 4.64
CA THR A 9 -13.27 -4.61 5.22
C THR A 9 -11.80 -4.42 4.84
N HIS A 10 -10.99 -5.49 4.90
CA HIS A 10 -9.59 -5.46 4.50
C HIS A 10 -9.41 -5.15 3.01
N THR A 11 -10.18 -5.80 2.14
CA THR A 11 -10.15 -5.57 0.68
C THR A 11 -10.56 -4.14 0.33
N LEU A 12 -11.58 -3.59 0.98
CA LEU A 12 -12.00 -2.21 0.78
C LEU A 12 -10.93 -1.22 1.26
N ALA A 13 -10.29 -1.49 2.40
CA ALA A 13 -9.20 -0.66 2.90
C ALA A 13 -7.99 -0.64 1.94
N TRP A 14 -7.66 -1.77 1.32
CA TRP A 14 -6.66 -1.85 0.26
C TRP A 14 -6.99 -0.97 -0.93
N PHE A 15 -8.22 -1.05 -1.40
CA PHE A 15 -8.67 -0.25 -2.54
C PHE A 15 -8.61 1.26 -2.24
N VAL A 16 -9.09 1.67 -1.06
CA VAL A 16 -9.03 3.07 -0.63
C VAL A 16 -7.59 3.55 -0.46
N MET A 17 -6.70 2.71 0.09
CA MET A 17 -5.28 3.00 0.23
C MET A 17 -4.61 3.26 -1.12
N LEU A 18 -4.88 2.44 -2.14
CA LEU A 18 -4.35 2.63 -3.50
C LEU A 18 -4.85 3.94 -4.12
N ILE A 19 -6.12 4.28 -3.94
CA ILE A 19 -6.68 5.56 -4.42
C ILE A 19 -6.01 6.74 -3.72
N LEU A 20 -5.90 6.70 -2.38
CA LEU A 20 -5.24 7.76 -1.60
C LEU A 20 -3.78 7.94 -2.03
N PHE A 21 -3.08 6.85 -2.36
CA PHE A 21 -1.72 6.92 -2.91
C PHE A 21 -1.69 7.65 -4.25
N ALA A 22 -2.55 7.27 -5.21
CA ALA A 22 -2.63 7.94 -6.50
C ALA A 22 -2.94 9.43 -6.36
N VAL A 23 -3.94 9.79 -5.54
CA VAL A 23 -4.31 11.18 -5.24
C VAL A 23 -3.14 11.94 -4.61
N THR A 24 -2.43 11.32 -3.67
CA THR A 24 -1.24 11.92 -3.04
C THR A 24 -0.18 12.27 -4.07
N ILE A 25 0.14 11.36 -4.99
CA ILE A 25 1.13 11.59 -6.05
C ILE A 25 0.69 12.73 -6.98
N ILE A 26 -0.58 12.74 -7.41
CA ILE A 26 -1.12 13.79 -8.28
C ILE A 26 -1.01 15.15 -7.59
N LEU A 27 -1.42 15.28 -6.33
CA LEU A 27 -1.37 16.55 -5.60
C LEU A 27 0.07 17.03 -5.35
N LEU A 28 0.98 16.12 -5.01
CA LEU A 28 2.40 16.44 -4.82
C LEU A 28 3.05 16.90 -6.12
N ARG A 29 2.75 16.24 -7.25
CA ARG A 29 3.25 16.64 -8.58
C ARG A 29 2.64 17.94 -9.09
N SER A 30 1.38 18.23 -8.72
CA SER A 30 0.69 19.47 -9.10
C SER A 30 1.12 20.70 -8.28
N GLY A 31 2.16 20.60 -7.46
CA GLY A 31 2.64 21.70 -6.61
C GLY A 31 1.74 22.04 -5.42
N LYS A 32 0.64 21.31 -5.19
CA LYS A 32 -0.31 21.55 -4.09
C LYS A 32 0.21 20.96 -2.77
N ALA A 33 1.33 21.50 -2.26
CA ALA A 33 2.06 20.96 -1.12
C ALA A 33 1.22 20.73 0.15
N LYS A 34 0.28 21.64 0.47
CA LYS A 34 -0.62 21.50 1.63
C LYS A 34 -1.58 20.31 1.46
N GLY A 35 -2.29 20.26 0.33
CA GLY A 35 -3.24 19.17 0.04
C GLY A 35 -2.54 17.82 -0.06
N GLY A 36 -1.40 17.76 -0.75
CA GLY A 36 -0.60 16.53 -0.85
C GLY A 36 -0.14 16.02 0.52
N LYS A 37 0.25 16.91 1.44
CA LYS A 37 0.61 16.53 2.82
C LYS A 37 -0.57 15.97 3.61
N ILE A 38 -1.76 16.55 3.47
CA ILE A 38 -2.95 16.08 4.19
C ILE A 38 -3.30 14.66 3.72
N VAL A 39 -3.41 14.45 2.41
CA VAL A 39 -3.73 13.12 1.85
C VAL A 39 -2.64 12.11 2.18
N GLN A 40 -1.36 12.52 2.16
CA GLN A 40 -0.24 11.67 2.60
C GLN A 40 -0.38 11.24 4.07
N MET A 41 -0.80 12.13 4.97
CA MET A 41 -1.03 11.78 6.37
C MET A 41 -2.22 10.82 6.53
N THR A 42 -3.30 11.01 5.76
CA THR A 42 -4.43 10.08 5.72
C THR A 42 -4.01 8.71 5.19
N LEU A 43 -3.20 8.67 4.14
CA LEU A 43 -2.65 7.44 3.56
C LEU A 43 -1.87 6.63 4.59
N ARG A 44 -1.08 7.29 5.45
CA ARG A 44 -0.37 6.64 6.55
C ARG A 44 -1.31 6.00 7.59
N LEU A 45 -2.47 6.58 7.87
CA LEU A 45 -3.48 5.95 8.73
C LEU A 45 -4.04 4.67 8.09
N PHE A 46 -4.29 4.71 6.77
CA PHE A 46 -4.74 3.53 6.03
C PHE A 46 -3.69 2.42 5.97
N TYR A 47 -2.39 2.74 5.93
CA TYR A 47 -1.33 1.74 6.06
C TYR A 47 -1.46 0.95 7.36
N ILE A 48 -1.62 1.63 8.49
CA ILE A 48 -1.79 0.99 9.79
C ILE A 48 -3.08 0.15 9.79
N PHE A 49 -4.18 0.68 9.26
CA PHE A 49 -5.44 -0.05 9.18
C PHE A 49 -5.33 -1.34 8.36
N VAL A 50 -4.66 -1.29 7.20
CA VAL A 50 -4.41 -2.45 6.34
C VAL A 50 -3.49 -3.47 7.03
N LEU A 51 -2.46 -3.02 7.76
CA LEU A 51 -1.56 -3.91 8.50
C LEU A 51 -2.27 -4.63 9.66
N VAL A 52 -3.08 -3.91 10.44
CA VAL A 52 -3.83 -4.50 11.57
C VAL A 52 -4.91 -5.46 11.08
N SER A 53 -5.69 -5.06 10.06
CA SER A 53 -6.71 -5.94 9.47
C SER A 53 -6.09 -7.15 8.74
N GLY A 54 -4.93 -6.98 8.10
CA GLY A 54 -4.19 -8.09 7.50
C GLY A 54 -3.64 -9.05 8.55
N GLY A 55 -3.01 -8.54 9.62
CA GLY A 55 -2.48 -9.35 10.71
C GLY A 55 -3.54 -10.15 11.44
N THR A 56 -4.73 -9.57 11.65
CA THR A 56 -5.87 -10.30 12.22
C THR A 56 -6.36 -11.41 11.30
N LEU A 57 -6.38 -11.21 9.97
CA LEU A 57 -6.69 -12.28 9.01
C LEU A 57 -5.63 -13.41 9.03
N LEU A 58 -4.34 -13.08 9.25
CA LEU A 58 -3.29 -14.08 9.39
C LEU A 58 -3.45 -14.94 10.64
N ILE A 59 -3.82 -14.34 11.77
CA ILE A 59 -4.08 -15.07 13.02
C ILE A 59 -5.29 -15.99 12.88
N MET A 60 -6.33 -15.54 12.15
CA MET A 60 -7.54 -16.33 11.93
C MET A 60 -7.35 -17.46 10.91
N ASN A 61 -6.44 -17.30 9.94
CA ASN A 61 -6.11 -18.31 8.94
C ASN A 61 -4.57 -18.40 8.75
N PRO A 62 -3.89 -19.19 9.60
CA PRO A 62 -2.45 -19.36 9.55
C PRO A 62 -2.08 -20.31 8.41
N TYR A 63 -2.06 -19.79 7.19
CA TYR A 63 -1.59 -20.48 6.01
C TYR A 63 -0.25 -19.89 5.54
N TRP A 64 0.71 -20.72 5.14
CA TRP A 64 2.05 -20.24 4.78
C TRP A 64 2.01 -19.18 3.65
N ALA A 65 1.10 -19.33 2.68
CA ALA A 65 0.98 -18.36 1.59
C ALA A 65 0.35 -17.03 2.04
N THR A 66 -0.52 -17.03 3.05
CA THR A 66 -1.08 -15.79 3.60
C THR A 66 0.01 -14.98 4.29
N VAL A 67 0.91 -15.64 5.02
CA VAL A 67 2.07 -15.01 5.67
C VAL A 67 3.00 -14.36 4.64
N VAL A 68 3.33 -15.09 3.56
CA VAL A 68 4.16 -14.56 2.46
C VAL A 68 3.49 -13.34 1.82
N LYS A 69 2.18 -13.41 1.54
CA LYS A 69 1.41 -12.28 1.02
C LYS A 69 1.44 -11.08 1.97
N GLY A 70 1.36 -11.31 3.28
CA GLY A 70 1.46 -10.27 4.30
C GLY A 70 2.81 -9.54 4.29
N ILE A 71 3.92 -10.26 4.13
CA ILE A 71 5.25 -9.66 4.02
C ILE A 71 5.36 -8.82 2.75
N LEU A 72 4.89 -9.34 1.61
CA LEU A 72 4.90 -8.61 0.34
C LEU A 72 4.04 -7.33 0.40
N ALA A 73 2.92 -7.38 1.11
CA ALA A 73 2.08 -6.21 1.38
C ALA A 73 2.82 -5.13 2.18
N VAL A 74 3.57 -5.51 3.23
CA VAL A 74 4.40 -4.57 4.01
C VAL A 74 5.45 -3.90 3.12
N LEU A 75 6.12 -4.68 2.26
CA LEU A 75 7.10 -4.16 1.30
C LEU A 75 6.46 -3.16 0.33
N LEU A 76 5.25 -3.44 -0.14
CA LEU A 76 4.52 -2.56 -1.04
C LEU A 76 4.13 -1.24 -0.36
N ILE A 77 3.67 -1.29 0.89
CA ILE A 77 3.41 -0.08 1.71
C ILE A 77 4.69 0.74 1.88
N PHE A 78 5.82 0.07 2.16
CA PHE A 78 7.11 0.74 2.28
C PHE A 78 7.51 1.44 0.97
N THR A 79 7.34 0.77 -0.17
CA THR A 79 7.60 1.37 -1.49
C THR A 79 6.70 2.59 -1.74
N MET A 80 5.40 2.53 -1.43
CA MET A 80 4.50 3.67 -1.55
C MET A 80 4.95 4.87 -0.71
N GLU A 81 5.33 4.64 0.55
CA GLU A 81 5.80 5.70 1.45
C GLU A 81 7.09 6.35 0.92
N ARG A 82 8.02 5.55 0.40
CA ARG A 82 9.26 6.03 -0.22
C ARG A 82 8.99 6.89 -1.46
N ILE A 83 8.04 6.48 -2.32
CA ILE A 83 7.67 7.26 -3.51
C ILE A 83 7.03 8.59 -3.09
N SER A 84 6.09 8.56 -2.14
CA SER A 84 5.38 9.77 -1.68
C SER A 84 6.32 10.77 -1.01
N THR A 85 7.15 10.31 -0.07
CA THR A 85 8.13 11.16 0.63
C THR A 85 9.22 11.68 -0.30
N GLY A 86 9.70 10.85 -1.23
CA GLY A 86 10.68 11.24 -2.25
C GLY A 86 10.13 12.30 -3.22
N THR A 87 8.87 12.14 -3.65
CA THR A 87 8.18 13.11 -4.52
C THR A 87 8.03 14.46 -3.81
N LYS A 88 7.67 14.46 -2.53
CA LYS A 88 7.55 15.68 -1.73
C LYS A 88 8.88 16.42 -1.55
N LYS A 89 9.96 15.68 -1.30
CA LYS A 89 11.27 16.27 -0.99
C LYS A 89 12.09 16.64 -2.24
N GLY A 90 11.64 16.25 -3.44
CA GLY A 90 12.42 16.42 -4.67
C GLY A 90 13.74 15.63 -4.67
N THR A 91 13.91 14.69 -3.74
CA THR A 91 15.16 13.92 -3.56
C THR A 91 15.23 12.70 -4.47
N LEU A 92 14.21 12.49 -5.32
CA LEU A 92 14.22 11.46 -6.36
C LEU A 92 15.10 11.95 -7.53
N GLN A 93 16.41 11.75 -7.41
CA GLN A 93 17.37 12.08 -8.47
C GLN A 93 17.74 10.83 -9.29
N GLY A 94 18.02 11.03 -10.58
CA GLY A 94 18.49 9.98 -11.49
C GLY A 94 17.45 8.88 -11.75
N SER A 95 17.87 7.61 -11.70
CA SER A 95 17.05 6.41 -11.98
C SER A 95 16.21 5.93 -10.79
N GLN A 96 16.40 6.50 -9.60
CA GLN A 96 15.67 6.16 -8.37
C GLN A 96 14.14 6.19 -8.48
N PRO A 97 13.51 7.22 -9.09
CA PRO A 97 12.05 7.21 -9.30
C PRO A 97 11.63 6.01 -10.15
N MET A 98 12.37 5.70 -11.22
CA MET A 98 12.03 4.61 -12.13
C MET A 98 12.11 3.24 -11.45
N VAL A 99 13.15 3.01 -10.63
CA VAL A 99 13.30 1.78 -9.83
C VAL A 99 12.15 1.60 -8.84
N LEU A 100 11.76 2.67 -8.12
CA LEU A 100 10.67 2.58 -7.15
C LEU A 100 9.31 2.35 -7.81
N TRP A 101 9.03 2.97 -8.95
CA TRP A 101 7.81 2.73 -9.71
C TRP A 101 7.76 1.31 -10.28
N THR A 102 8.88 0.78 -10.77
CA THR A 102 8.98 -0.62 -11.21
C THR A 102 8.75 -1.58 -10.05
N GLN A 103 9.39 -1.34 -8.89
CA GLN A 103 9.18 -2.15 -7.68
C GLN A 103 7.72 -2.12 -7.24
N PHE A 104 7.07 -0.95 -7.27
CA PHE A 104 5.65 -0.81 -6.96
C PHE A 104 4.76 -1.63 -7.90
N ALA A 105 5.01 -1.57 -9.21
CA ALA A 105 4.25 -2.33 -10.20
C ALA A 105 4.40 -3.84 -10.00
N ILE A 106 5.64 -4.32 -9.84
CA ILE A 106 5.95 -5.73 -9.60
C ILE A 106 5.26 -6.23 -8.32
N LEU A 107 5.43 -5.51 -7.20
CA LEU A 107 4.82 -5.90 -5.93
C LEU A 107 3.30 -5.92 -6.00
N SER A 108 2.68 -4.97 -6.72
CA SER A 108 1.23 -4.93 -6.87
C SER A 108 0.70 -6.16 -7.62
N ILE A 109 1.39 -6.56 -8.71
CA ILE A 109 1.05 -7.77 -9.47
C ILE A 109 1.17 -9.02 -8.59
N ILE A 110 2.27 -9.16 -7.85
CA ILE A 110 2.49 -10.33 -6.99
C ILE A 110 1.44 -10.40 -5.87
N VAL A 111 1.10 -9.28 -5.22
CA VAL A 111 0.09 -9.26 -4.14
C VAL A 111 -1.30 -9.64 -4.67
N ILE A 112 -1.66 -9.17 -5.87
CA ILE A 112 -2.91 -9.55 -6.55
C ILE A 112 -2.89 -11.05 -6.90
N TYR A 113 -1.78 -11.53 -7.48
CA TYR A 113 -1.64 -12.94 -7.84
C TYR A 113 -1.81 -13.87 -6.62
N PHE A 114 -1.12 -13.57 -5.52
CA PHE A 114 -1.28 -14.32 -4.27
C PHE A 114 -2.71 -14.26 -3.76
N GLY A 115 -3.39 -13.11 -3.90
CA GLY A 115 -4.76 -12.93 -3.42
C GLY A 115 -5.85 -13.66 -4.21
N TYR A 116 -5.63 -13.97 -5.49
CA TYR A 116 -6.64 -14.63 -6.33
C TYR A 116 -6.30 -16.07 -6.70
N PHE A 117 -5.01 -16.44 -6.77
CA PHE A 117 -4.58 -17.75 -7.27
C PHE A 117 -3.96 -18.66 -6.22
N VAL A 118 -3.43 -18.11 -5.12
CA VAL A 118 -2.65 -18.89 -4.13
C VAL A 118 -3.34 -19.00 -2.77
N THR A 119 -4.17 -18.01 -2.41
CA THR A 119 -4.89 -17.95 -1.12
C THR A 119 -6.34 -18.37 -1.32
#